data_AF-A0A660UHQ5-F1
#
_entry.id   AF-A0A660UHQ5-F1
#
_cell.length_a   1.000
_cell.length_b   1.000
_cell.length_c   1.000
_cell.angle_alpha   90.00
_cell.angle_beta   90.00
_cell.angle_gamma   90.00
#
_symmetry.space_group_name_H-M   'P 1'
#
loop_
_entity.id
_entity.type
_entity.pdbx_description
1 polymer ?
#
loop_
_entity_poly.entity_id
_entity_poly.type
_entity_poly.pdbx_seq_one_letter_code
_entity_poly.pdbx_strand_id
1 'polypeptide(L)'
;SAIALLIGGAYLLIKRTITFHIPAAVLLSAAVFAGIGYVAKPEAYMSPIVHLTGGGMLICALFIATDPVTAPLTTKGMWIFGVGVGALVMLIRIVGEYPEGVMYAILIMNAVTPLIDRYCKLVPAGGRKNG
;
A
#
# COMPACT_ATOMS: atom_id res chain seq x y z
N SER A 1 -6.02 -4.75 18.82
CA SER A 1 -4.82 -4.69 17.95
C SER A 1 -4.80 -3.49 17.00
N ALA A 2 -5.88 -3.17 16.27
CA ALA A 2 -5.91 -2.07 15.31
C ALA A 2 -5.55 -0.69 15.88
N ILE A 3 -6.03 -0.34 17.09
CA ILE A 3 -5.77 0.96 17.71
C ILE A 3 -4.27 1.16 18.02
N ALA A 4 -3.59 0.14 18.54
CA ALA A 4 -2.15 0.21 18.81
C ALA A 4 -1.33 0.40 17.53
N LEU A 5 -1.75 -0.23 16.43
CA LEU A 5 -1.11 -0.08 15.12
C LEU A 5 -1.32 1.31 14.53
N LEU A 6 -2.53 1.88 14.67
CA LEU A 6 -2.82 3.25 14.26
C LEU A 6 -2.01 4.26 15.08
N ILE A 7 -1.87 4.06 16.38
CA ILE A 7 -1.01 4.90 17.25
C ILE A 7 0.46 4.79 16.83
N GLY A 8 0.95 3.57 16.55
CA GLY A 8 2.32 3.36 16.08
C GLY A 8 2.58 3.99 14.71
N GLY A 9 1.64 3.87 13.77
CA GLY A 9 1.72 4.53 12.46
C GLY A 9 1.67 6.05 12.57
N ALA A 10 0.78 6.59 13.42
CA ALA A 10 0.72 8.03 13.69
C ALA A 10 2.01 8.55 14.32
N TYR A 11 2.62 7.80 15.24
CA TYR A 11 3.92 8.12 15.82
C TYR A 11 5.03 8.20 14.76
N LEU A 12 5.09 7.24 13.83
CA LEU A 12 6.06 7.24 12.72
C LEU A 12 5.85 8.40 11.74
N LEU A 13 4.60 8.77 11.48
CA LEU A 13 4.23 9.96 10.70
C LEU A 13 4.71 11.26 11.37
N ILE A 14 4.50 11.40 12.68
CA ILE A 14 4.95 12.56 13.46
C ILE A 14 6.47 12.66 13.45
N LYS A 15 7.17 11.53 13.55
CA LYS A 15 8.64 11.47 13.47
C LYS A 15 9.19 11.77 12.07
N ARG A 16 8.33 11.99 11.07
CA ARG A 16 8.66 12.20 9.65
C ARG A 16 9.59 11.14 9.05
N THR A 17 9.62 9.95 9.66
CA THR A 17 10.43 8.84 9.15
C THR A 17 9.75 8.18 7.94
N ILE A 18 8.41 8.26 7.87
CA ILE A 18 7.59 7.74 6.76
C ILE A 18 6.78 8.87 6.13
N THR A 19 6.54 8.77 4.82
CA THR A 19 5.64 9.70 4.11
C THR A 19 4.21 9.17 4.13
N PHE A 20 3.22 10.06 4.24
CA PHE A 20 1.81 9.67 4.30
C PHE A 20 1.27 9.13 2.96
N HIS A 21 1.98 9.35 1.86
CA HIS A 21 1.54 8.97 0.52
C HIS A 21 1.31 7.47 0.38
N ILE A 22 2.27 6.65 0.85
CA ILE A 22 2.18 5.19 0.68
C ILE A 22 1.05 4.60 1.55
N PRO A 23 0.98 4.86 2.87
CA PRO A 23 -0.10 4.33 3.70
C PRO A 23 -1.48 4.77 3.22
N ALA A 24 -1.63 6.04 2.85
CA ALA A 24 -2.90 6.56 2.35
C ALA A 24 -3.29 5.89 1.02
N ALA A 25 -2.35 5.73 0.09
CA ALA A 25 -2.60 5.06 -1.18
C ALA A 25 -2.97 3.58 -1.01
N VAL A 26 -2.29 2.86 -0.10
CA VAL A 26 -2.58 1.45 0.20
C VAL A 26 -3.97 1.30 0.82
N LEU A 27 -4.30 2.09 1.83
CA LEU A 27 -5.59 2.01 2.51
C LEU A 27 -6.74 2.46 1.60
N LEU A 28 -6.57 3.52 0.83
CA LEU A 28 -7.59 4.02 -0.09
C LEU A 28 -7.86 3.03 -1.22
N SER A 29 -6.81 2.50 -1.86
CA SER A 29 -6.98 1.50 -2.91
C SER A 29 -7.59 0.22 -2.35
N ALA A 30 -7.10 -0.30 -1.21
CA ALA A 30 -7.69 -1.46 -0.57
C ALA A 30 -9.17 -1.23 -0.24
N ALA A 31 -9.56 -0.05 0.26
CA ALA A 31 -10.95 0.29 0.53
C ALA A 31 -11.83 0.29 -0.75
N VAL A 32 -11.32 0.84 -1.85
CA VAL A 32 -12.01 0.87 -3.14
C VAL A 32 -12.20 -0.54 -3.68
N PHE A 33 -11.15 -1.35 -3.74
CA PHE A 33 -11.23 -2.74 -4.22
C PHE A 33 -12.09 -3.62 -3.31
N ALA A 34 -12.04 -3.41 -1.99
CA ALA A 34 -12.95 -4.05 -1.04
C ALA A 34 -14.41 -3.69 -1.31
N GLY A 35 -14.69 -2.40 -1.52
CA GLY A 35 -16.03 -1.89 -1.77
C GLY A 35 -16.61 -2.45 -3.06
N ILE A 36 -15.79 -2.52 -4.11
CA ILE A 36 -16.18 -3.18 -5.38
C ILE A 36 -16.49 -4.65 -5.16
N GLY A 37 -15.64 -5.39 -4.43
CA GLY A 37 -15.87 -6.80 -4.10
C GLY A 37 -17.15 -7.02 -3.28
N TYR A 38 -17.40 -6.15 -2.31
CA TYR A 38 -18.59 -6.18 -1.46
C TYR A 38 -19.88 -5.93 -2.25
N VAL A 39 -19.88 -4.95 -3.17
CA VAL A 39 -21.03 -4.70 -4.06
C VAL A 39 -21.24 -5.85 -5.04
N ALA A 40 -20.18 -6.51 -5.50
CA ALA A 40 -20.27 -7.62 -6.43
C ALA A 40 -20.84 -8.90 -5.80
N LYS A 41 -20.47 -9.24 -4.56
CA LYS A 41 -21.02 -10.39 -3.81
C LYS A 41 -21.07 -10.11 -2.30
N PRO A 42 -22.18 -9.57 -1.78
CA PRO A 42 -22.31 -9.24 -0.36
C PRO A 42 -22.26 -10.46 0.59
N GLU A 43 -22.63 -11.65 0.09
CA GLU A 43 -22.73 -12.88 0.89
C GLU A 43 -21.41 -13.65 1.02
N ALA A 44 -20.44 -13.39 0.14
CA ALA A 44 -19.13 -14.05 0.13
C ALA A 44 -18.03 -13.20 0.79
N TYR A 45 -18.22 -11.88 0.89
CA TYR A 45 -17.17 -10.96 1.30
C TYR A 45 -17.53 -10.18 2.56
N MET A 46 -16.60 -10.17 3.51
CA MET A 46 -16.71 -9.42 4.76
C MET A 46 -16.72 -7.92 4.50
N SER A 47 -17.29 -7.13 5.41
CA SER A 47 -17.36 -5.68 5.21
C SER A 47 -15.96 -5.07 4.93
N PRO A 48 -15.85 -4.09 4.02
CA PRO A 48 -14.59 -3.40 3.70
C PRO A 48 -13.83 -2.92 4.95
N ILE A 49 -14.57 -2.47 5.96
CA ILE A 49 -14.06 -1.96 7.23
C ILE A 49 -13.33 -3.07 8.00
N VAL A 50 -13.83 -4.31 7.97
CA VAL A 50 -13.18 -5.44 8.65
C VAL A 50 -11.90 -5.86 7.93
N HIS A 51 -11.88 -5.80 6.60
CA HIS A 51 -10.64 -6.03 5.84
C HIS A 51 -9.56 -4.97 6.11
N LEU A 52 -9.96 -3.70 6.23
CA LEU A 52 -9.08 -2.56 6.52
C LEU A 52 -8.58 -2.55 7.98
N THR A 53 -9.43 -2.93 8.93
CA THR A 53 -9.08 -3.01 10.36
C THR A 53 -8.36 -4.30 10.74
N GLY A 54 -8.22 -5.24 9.81
CA GLY A 54 -7.43 -6.44 9.99
C GLY A 54 -5.97 -6.11 10.32
N GLY A 55 -5.46 -6.66 11.43
CA GLY A 55 -4.12 -6.34 11.94
C GLY A 55 -3.00 -6.49 10.89
N GLY A 56 -3.06 -7.55 10.07
CA GLY A 56 -2.08 -7.77 8.99
C GLY A 56 -2.11 -6.69 7.90
N MET A 57 -3.28 -6.12 7.61
CA MET A 57 -3.41 -5.04 6.62
C MET A 57 -2.81 -3.74 7.14
N LEU A 58 -3.09 -3.41 8.41
CA LEU A 58 -2.55 -2.21 9.05
C LEU A 58 -1.04 -2.31 9.28
N ILE A 59 -0.52 -3.47 9.68
CA ILE A 59 0.93 -3.71 9.79
C ILE A 59 1.60 -3.52 8.43
N CYS A 60 1.02 -4.10 7.38
CA CYS A 60 1.56 -3.94 6.04
C CYS A 60 1.52 -2.49 5.56
N ALA A 61 0.40 -1.80 5.70
CA ALA A 61 0.25 -0.43 5.20
C ALA A 61 1.12 0.58 5.96
N LEU A 62 1.34 0.40 7.27
CA LEU A 62 2.00 1.39 8.13
C LEU A 62 3.47 1.10 8.45
N PHE A 63 3.90 -0.15 8.36
CA PHE A 63 5.26 -0.55 8.78
C PHE A 63 6.06 -1.21 7.66
N ILE A 64 5.44 -2.08 6.84
CA ILE A 64 6.15 -2.86 5.81
C ILE A 64 6.22 -2.09 4.49
N ALA A 65 5.09 -1.59 3.99
CA ALA A 65 5.03 -0.86 2.71
C ALA A 65 5.76 0.49 2.76
N THR A 66 5.97 1.04 3.96
CA THR A 66 6.65 2.32 4.19
C THR A 66 8.16 2.20 4.40
N ASP A 67 8.73 1.01 4.22
CA ASP A 67 10.17 0.81 4.35
C ASP A 67 10.94 1.66 3.32
N PRO A 68 11.82 2.59 3.74
CA PRO A 68 12.50 3.51 2.84
C PRO A 68 13.51 2.84 1.89
N VAL A 69 13.89 1.59 2.14
CA VAL A 69 14.84 0.85 1.28
C VAL A 69 14.17 0.30 0.03
N THR A 70 12.90 -0.09 0.14
CA THR A 70 12.18 -0.82 -0.91
C THR A 70 11.08 0.01 -1.57
N ALA A 71 10.68 1.12 -0.96
CA ALA A 71 9.70 2.05 -1.52
C ALA A 71 10.30 2.96 -2.62
N PRO A 72 9.50 3.35 -3.64
CA PRO A 72 9.93 4.29 -4.65
C PRO A 72 10.24 5.67 -4.07
N LEU A 73 11.25 6.34 -4.63
CA LEU A 73 11.74 7.63 -4.12
C LEU A 73 10.89 8.83 -4.57
N THR A 74 10.16 8.69 -5.68
CA THR A 74 9.34 9.77 -6.25
C THR A 74 7.94 9.81 -5.64
N THR A 75 7.38 11.00 -5.39
CA THR A 75 6.02 11.14 -4.86
C THR A 75 4.96 10.48 -5.76
N LYS A 76 5.12 10.58 -7.09
CA LYS A 76 4.23 9.90 -8.05
C LYS A 76 4.37 8.39 -7.98
N GLY A 77 5.61 7.88 -7.88
CA GLY A 77 5.88 6.46 -7.71
C GLY A 77 5.29 5.90 -6.42
N MET A 78 5.35 6.65 -5.31
CA MET A 78 4.76 6.26 -4.03
C MET A 78 3.24 6.03 -4.12
N TRP A 79 2.52 6.88 -4.86
CA TRP A 79 1.09 6.68 -5.09
C TRP A 79 0.81 5.45 -5.95
N ILE A 80 1.54 5.27 -7.06
CA ILE A 80 1.38 4.11 -7.95
C ILE A 80 1.68 2.81 -7.20
N PHE A 81 2.76 2.80 -6.44
CA PHE A 81 3.17 1.67 -5.61
C PHE A 81 2.11 1.34 -4.56
N GLY A 82 1.64 2.32 -3.79
CA GLY A 82 0.63 2.07 -2.77
C GLY A 82 -0.70 1.60 -3.35
N VAL A 83 -1.12 2.14 -4.50
CA VAL A 83 -2.32 1.67 -5.21
C VAL A 83 -2.14 0.23 -5.70
N GLY A 84 -0.97 -0.10 -6.27
CA GLY A 84 -0.66 -1.45 -6.73
C GLY A 84 -0.65 -2.47 -5.60
N VAL A 85 -0.05 -2.13 -4.46
CA VAL A 85 -0.07 -2.98 -3.26
C VAL A 85 -1.51 -3.22 -2.82
N GLY A 86 -2.30 -2.18 -2.55
CA GLY A 86 -3.68 -2.37 -2.06
C GLY A 86 -4.58 -3.12 -3.05
N ALA A 87 -4.40 -2.90 -4.35
CA ALA A 87 -5.10 -3.65 -5.39
C ALA A 87 -4.75 -5.15 -5.37
N LEU A 88 -3.45 -5.49 -5.36
CA LEU A 88 -2.99 -6.87 -5.34
C LEU A 88 -3.39 -7.58 -4.05
N VAL A 89 -3.31 -6.90 -2.91
CA VAL A 89 -3.75 -7.45 -1.62
C VAL A 89 -5.22 -7.86 -1.68
N MET A 90 -6.08 -6.99 -2.20
CA MET A 90 -7.51 -7.29 -2.28
C MET A 90 -7.82 -8.35 -3.33
N LEU A 91 -7.12 -8.33 -4.47
CA LEU A 91 -7.25 -9.40 -5.46
C LEU A 91 -6.91 -10.77 -4.85
N ILE A 92 -5.78 -10.88 -4.14
CA ILE A 92 -5.36 -12.14 -3.52
C ILE A 92 -6.33 -12.56 -2.40
N ARG A 93 -6.85 -11.61 -1.61
CA ARG A 93 -7.80 -11.93 -0.53
C ARG A 93 -9.17 -12.36 -1.04
N ILE A 94 -9.67 -11.71 -2.09
CA ILE A 94 -11.00 -11.97 -2.67
C ILE A 94 -11.00 -13.26 -3.48
N VAL A 95 -9.91 -13.54 -4.20
CA VAL A 95 -9.79 -14.71 -5.08
C VAL A 95 -9.19 -15.93 -4.36
N GLY A 96 -8.24 -15.71 -3.46
CA GLY A 96 -7.49 -16.77 -2.79
C GLY A 96 -7.92 -17.07 -1.36
N GLU A 97 -8.75 -16.25 -0.71
CA GLU A 97 -9.14 -16.39 0.71
C GLU A 97 -7.95 -16.48 1.71
N TYR A 98 -6.72 -16.16 1.28
CA TYR A 98 -5.54 -16.23 2.13
C TYR A 98 -5.25 -14.89 2.81
N PRO A 99 -5.40 -14.78 4.15
CA PRO A 99 -5.08 -13.56 4.86
C PRO A 99 -3.57 -13.21 4.81
N GLU A 100 -2.71 -14.20 4.55
CA GLU A 100 -1.26 -14.08 4.32
C GLU A 100 -0.90 -13.42 2.97
N GLY A 101 -1.87 -13.28 2.07
CA GLY A 101 -1.69 -12.72 0.73
C GLY A 101 -1.09 -11.31 0.67
N VAL A 102 -1.07 -10.61 1.81
CA VAL A 102 -0.55 -9.25 1.91
C VAL A 102 0.96 -9.20 1.69
N MET A 103 1.71 -10.20 2.17
CA MET A 103 3.17 -10.24 2.01
C MET A 103 3.57 -10.49 0.55
N TYR A 104 2.85 -11.37 -0.16
CA TYR A 104 3.12 -11.64 -1.57
C TYR A 104 2.86 -10.41 -2.45
N ALA A 105 1.78 -9.67 -2.18
CA ALA A 105 1.50 -8.42 -2.88
C ALA A 105 2.64 -7.40 -2.72
N ILE A 106 3.19 -7.28 -1.51
CA ILE A 106 4.33 -6.39 -1.24
C ILE A 106 5.58 -6.86 -1.97
N LEU A 107 5.91 -8.15 -1.93
CA LEU A 107 7.09 -8.68 -2.62
C LEU A 107 7.03 -8.42 -4.13
N ILE A 108 5.85 -8.63 -4.74
CA ILE A 108 5.63 -8.33 -6.15
C ILE A 108 5.82 -6.84 -6.42
N MET A 109 5.23 -5.97 -5.61
CA MET A 109 5.35 -4.53 -5.81
C MET A 109 6.76 -4.02 -5.57
N ASN A 110 7.50 -4.58 -4.61
CA ASN A 110 8.90 -4.25 -4.37
C ASN A 110 9.78 -4.63 -5.58
N ALA A 111 9.49 -5.75 -6.24
CA ALA A 111 10.17 -6.12 -7.48
C ALA A 111 9.84 -5.16 -8.65
N VAL A 112 8.65 -4.53 -8.61
CA VAL A 112 8.20 -3.55 -9.61
C VAL A 112 8.65 -2.12 -9.26
N THR A 113 9.07 -1.84 -8.02
CA THR A 113 9.57 -0.53 -7.60
C THR A 113 10.63 0.07 -8.53
N PRO A 114 11.70 -0.64 -8.95
CA PRO A 114 12.71 -0.08 -9.85
C PRO A 114 12.14 0.33 -11.21
N LEU A 115 11.13 -0.40 -11.69
CA LEU A 115 10.43 -0.07 -12.93
C LEU A 115 9.58 1.20 -12.76
N ILE A 116 8.89 1.33 -11.62
CA ILE A 116 8.10 2.53 -11.27
C ILE A 116 9.01 3.76 -11.19
N ASP A 117 10.17 3.64 -10.55
CA ASP A 117 11.12 4.76 -10.42
C ASP A 117 11.74 5.15 -11.78
N ARG A 118 12.01 4.17 -12.65
CA ARG A 118 12.46 4.45 -14.03
C ARG A 118 11.38 5.19 -14.83
N TYR A 119 10.12 4.79 -14.69
CA TYR A 119 8.99 5.44 -15.37
C TYR A 119 8.67 6.83 -14.82
N CYS A 120 8.79 7.01 -13.49
CA CYS A 120 8.47 8.27 -12.84
C CYS A 120 9.60 9.31 -12.94
N LYS A 121 10.66 9.03 -13.70
CA LYS A 121 11.90 9.82 -13.85
C LYS A 121 12.41 10.30 -12.48
N LEU A 122 13.34 9.55 -11.88
CA LEU A 122 14.28 10.14 -10.93
C LEU A 122 15.02 11.25 -11.67
N VAL A 123 14.62 12.51 -11.50
CA VAL A 123 15.47 13.63 -11.91
C VAL A 123 16.73 13.48 -11.05
N PRO A 124 17.90 13.16 -11.63
CA PRO A 124 19.11 13.03 -10.84
C PRO A 124 19.30 14.30 -10.03
N ALA A 125 19.70 14.21 -8.76
CA ALA A 125 20.06 15.38 -7.97
C ALA A 125 21.26 16.07 -8.64
N GLY A 126 20.99 17.02 -9.55
CA GLY A 126 21.98 17.68 -10.41
C GLY A 126 21.67 17.65 -11.92
N GLY A 127 20.67 16.89 -12.37
CA GLY A 127 20.25 16.82 -13.78
C GLY A 127 19.23 17.92 -14.12
N ARG A 128 19.64 18.90 -14.90
CA ARG A 128 18.77 19.97 -15.44
C ARG A 128 17.55 19.36 -16.15
N LYS A 129 16.33 19.83 -15.82
CA LYS A 129 15.10 19.47 -16.55
C LYS A 129 15.26 19.88 -18.01
N ASN A 130 15.42 18.93 -18.91
CA ASN A 130 15.35 19.17 -20.35
C ASN A 130 13.99 18.68 -20.87
N GLY A 131 13.21 19.62 -21.43
CA GLY A 131 12.01 19.38 -22.23
C GLY A 131 10.74 19.19 -21.42
#